data_AF-A0A7S4SX24-F1
#
_entry.id   AF-A0A7S4SX24-F1
#
_cell.length_a   1.000
_cell.length_b   1.000
_cell.length_c   1.000
_cell.angle_alpha   90.00
_cell.angle_beta   90.00
_cell.angle_gamma   90.00
#
_symmetry.space_group_name_H-M   'P 1'
#
loop_
_entity.id
_entity.type
_entity.pdbx_description
1 polymer ?
#
loop_
_entity_poly.entity_id
_entity_poly.type
_entity_poly.pdbx_seq_one_letter_code
_entity_poly.pdbx_strand_id
1 'polypeptide(L)'
;YEPELIRSCIPNYFLAKKAAEHVKVVITGEGSDEIWSGYLYYADCDDAILLQQENRRILKAVQQANLQRADRMTMAHSLEARVPFFDVDNIAKVMRVDPSEKLITEEKCEKYMLRRLYEDILPKEVVWRTKAMQCEGVGMTWVKVLQDHISQNLVTDAEFSKAQEQFPKNTPKTKEEYYYRSVFEKYYPGCDKFVHVWEGGCRAGGAPWKNSKYTREGLINVELLKRGHGLAHQISI
;
A
#
# COMPACT_ATOMS: atom_id res chain seq x y z
N TYR A 1 -13.43 0.62 -5.88
CA TYR A 1 -12.89 1.87 -6.47
C TYR A 1 -12.01 2.61 -5.47
N GLU A 2 -11.19 1.87 -4.70
CA GLU A 2 -10.22 2.47 -3.76
C GLU A 2 -9.01 2.99 -4.56
N PRO A 3 -8.71 4.30 -4.54
CA PRO A 3 -7.75 4.92 -5.46
C PRO A 3 -6.34 4.37 -5.29
N GLU A 4 -5.86 4.18 -4.06
CA GLU A 4 -4.52 3.66 -3.82
C GLU A 4 -4.33 2.25 -4.39
N LEU A 5 -5.32 1.39 -4.17
CA LEU A 5 -5.31 0.03 -4.67
C LEU A 5 -5.23 0.04 -6.19
N ILE A 6 -6.06 0.87 -6.85
CA ILE A 6 -6.10 0.99 -8.30
C ILE A 6 -4.79 1.54 -8.87
N ARG A 7 -4.22 2.59 -8.28
CA ARG A 7 -2.91 3.14 -8.68
C ARG A 7 -1.81 2.09 -8.67
N SER A 8 -1.87 1.13 -7.73
CA SER A 8 -0.92 0.02 -7.62
C SER A 8 -1.30 -1.16 -8.53
N CYS A 9 -2.59 -1.35 -8.84
CA CYS A 9 -3.08 -2.37 -9.76
C CYS A 9 -2.58 -2.16 -11.18
N ILE A 10 -2.60 -0.91 -11.68
CA ILE A 10 -2.22 -0.59 -13.07
C ILE A 10 -0.81 -1.09 -13.44
N PRO A 11 0.27 -0.73 -12.72
CA PRO A 11 1.60 -1.26 -13.03
C PRO A 11 1.72 -2.77 -12.77
N ASN A 12 1.03 -3.30 -11.75
CA ASN A 12 1.01 -4.74 -11.50
C ASN A 12 0.41 -5.54 -12.65
N TYR A 13 -0.66 -5.03 -13.27
CA TYR A 13 -1.29 -5.67 -14.41
C TYR A 13 -0.30 -5.82 -15.56
N PHE A 14 0.40 -4.75 -15.94
CA PHE A 14 1.39 -4.79 -17.01
C PHE A 14 2.60 -5.67 -16.66
N LEU A 15 3.07 -5.62 -15.40
CA LEU A 15 4.15 -6.50 -14.94
C LEU A 15 3.74 -7.98 -14.98
N ALA A 16 2.54 -8.30 -14.50
CA ALA A 16 2.01 -9.66 -14.51
C ALA A 16 1.82 -10.17 -15.94
N LYS A 17 1.30 -9.33 -16.85
CA LYS A 17 1.21 -9.65 -18.28
C LYS A 17 2.58 -10.05 -18.84
N LYS A 18 3.61 -9.27 -18.52
CA LYS A 18 4.97 -9.54 -19.02
C LYS A 18 5.58 -10.79 -18.39
N ALA A 19 5.41 -10.98 -17.08
CA ALA A 19 5.93 -12.15 -16.38
C ALA A 19 5.29 -13.46 -16.85
N ALA A 20 3.99 -13.44 -17.17
CA ALA A 20 3.22 -14.60 -17.66
C ALA A 20 3.72 -15.16 -19.00
N GLU A 21 4.45 -14.36 -19.78
CA GLU A 21 5.15 -14.78 -21.01
C GLU A 21 6.32 -15.73 -20.71
N HIS A 22 6.87 -15.69 -19.49
CA HIS A 22 8.10 -16.38 -19.11
C HIS A 22 7.89 -17.45 -18.03
N VAL A 23 6.99 -17.21 -17.08
CA VAL A 23 6.77 -18.09 -15.93
C VAL A 23 5.27 -18.23 -15.62
N LYS A 24 4.93 -19.27 -14.87
CA LYS A 24 3.56 -19.50 -14.37
C LYS A 24 3.40 -19.22 -12.88
N VAL A 25 4.50 -19.09 -12.16
CA VAL A 25 4.53 -18.82 -10.72
C VAL A 25 5.53 -17.72 -10.43
N VAL A 26 5.16 -16.76 -9.58
CA VAL A 26 6.04 -15.73 -9.03
C VAL A 26 5.94 -15.69 -7.50
N ILE A 27 7.01 -15.26 -6.86
CA ILE A 27 7.03 -14.96 -5.42
C ILE A 27 6.98 -13.45 -5.26
N THR A 28 6.11 -12.96 -4.38
CA THR A 28 5.95 -11.53 -4.09
C THR A 28 6.25 -11.22 -2.63
N GLY A 29 6.49 -9.94 -2.33
CA GLY A 29 6.79 -9.46 -0.98
C GLY A 29 5.56 -8.99 -0.18
N GLU A 30 4.35 -9.26 -0.66
CA GLU A 30 3.11 -8.85 0.03
C GLU A 30 3.05 -9.47 1.44
N GLY A 31 2.60 -8.70 2.42
CA GLY A 31 2.50 -9.13 3.82
C GLY A 31 3.67 -8.73 4.70
N SER A 32 4.80 -8.35 4.10
CA SER A 32 5.96 -7.90 4.87
C SER A 32 5.66 -6.64 5.68
N ASP A 33 4.95 -5.66 5.12
CA ASP A 33 4.63 -4.42 5.82
C ASP A 33 3.64 -4.64 6.97
N GLU A 34 2.66 -5.52 6.76
CA GLU A 34 1.56 -5.80 7.67
C GLU A 34 1.98 -6.52 8.95
N ILE A 35 3.00 -7.39 8.88
CA ILE A 35 3.47 -8.16 10.04
C ILE A 35 4.73 -7.56 10.70
N TRP A 36 5.53 -6.79 9.95
CA TRP A 36 6.77 -6.16 10.42
C TRP A 36 6.67 -4.64 10.63
N SER A 37 5.45 -4.08 10.66
CA SER A 37 5.22 -2.64 10.89
C SER A 37 5.97 -1.74 9.89
N GLY A 38 5.85 -2.06 8.61
CA GLY A 38 6.69 -1.48 7.55
C GLY A 38 6.20 -0.17 6.94
N TYR A 39 4.95 0.21 7.17
CA TYR A 39 4.40 1.44 6.64
C TYR A 39 4.95 2.68 7.36
N LEU A 40 5.15 3.79 6.65
CA LEU A 40 5.81 4.99 7.21
C LEU A 40 5.03 5.63 8.37
N TYR A 41 3.73 5.37 8.48
CA TYR A 41 2.89 5.89 9.55
C TYR A 41 3.09 5.15 10.88
N TYR A 42 3.72 3.96 10.91
CA TYR A 42 4.11 3.32 12.16
C TYR A 42 5.14 4.13 12.95
N ALA A 43 5.86 5.04 12.29
CA ALA A 43 6.78 5.96 12.95
C ALA A 43 6.07 6.98 13.86
N ASP A 44 4.76 7.18 13.65
CA ASP A 44 3.94 8.07 14.48
C ASP A 44 3.32 7.31 15.68
N CYS A 45 3.76 6.06 15.95
CA CYS A 45 3.30 5.21 17.05
C CYS A 45 4.45 4.87 18.01
N ASP A 46 4.29 5.25 19.28
CA ASP A 46 5.24 5.01 20.38
C ASP A 46 4.77 3.92 21.37
N ASP A 47 3.54 3.43 21.22
CA ASP A 47 2.95 2.39 22.06
C ASP A 47 3.00 1.01 21.37
N ALA A 48 3.77 0.09 21.96
CA ALA A 48 3.95 -1.25 21.44
C ALA A 48 2.63 -2.07 21.37
N ILE A 49 1.72 -1.86 22.32
CA ILE A 49 0.42 -2.54 22.34
C ILE A 49 -0.45 -2.03 21.20
N LEU A 50 -0.52 -0.72 20.99
CA LEU A 50 -1.26 -0.12 19.87
C LEU A 50 -0.69 -0.55 18.52
N LEU A 51 0.63 -0.58 18.36
CA LEU A 51 1.29 -1.09 17.16
C LEU A 51 0.91 -2.55 16.88
N GLN A 52 0.88 -3.41 17.90
CA GLN A 52 0.48 -4.81 17.74
C GLN A 52 -1.01 -4.96 17.42
N GLN A 53 -1.87 -4.13 18.01
CA GLN A 53 -3.29 -4.09 17.68
C GLN A 53 -3.52 -3.69 16.22
N GLU A 54 -2.75 -2.72 15.73
CA GLU A 54 -2.78 -2.28 14.34
C GLU A 54 -2.33 -3.39 13.39
N ASN A 55 -1.22 -4.08 13.68
CA ASN A 55 -0.78 -5.25 12.91
C ASN A 55 -1.90 -6.29 12.79
N ARG A 56 -2.60 -6.59 13.89
CA ARG A 56 -3.74 -7.54 13.88
C ARG A 56 -4.92 -7.01 13.06
N ARG A 57 -5.21 -5.71 13.11
CA ARG A 57 -6.31 -5.09 12.37
C ARG A 57 -6.03 -5.14 10.87
N ILE A 58 -4.84 -4.74 10.44
CA ILE A 58 -4.45 -4.74 9.03
C ILE A 58 -4.36 -6.16 8.47
N LEU A 59 -3.85 -7.12 9.24
CA LEU A 59 -3.84 -8.52 8.82
C LEU A 59 -5.25 -9.04 8.49
N LYS A 60 -6.28 -8.61 9.22
CA LYS A 60 -7.69 -8.93 8.89
C LYS A 60 -8.21 -8.18 7.66
N ALA A 61 -7.67 -7.00 7.40
CA ALA A 61 -8.07 -6.14 6.30
C ALA A 61 -7.43 -6.49 4.95
N VAL A 62 -6.26 -7.17 4.95
CA VAL A 62 -5.42 -7.31 3.75
C VAL A 62 -6.12 -8.00 2.57
N GLN A 63 -7.09 -8.87 2.84
CA GLN A 63 -7.92 -9.53 1.81
C GLN A 63 -8.77 -8.54 0.98
N GLN A 64 -9.01 -7.33 1.49
CA GLN A 64 -9.73 -6.25 0.82
C GLN A 64 -8.78 -5.17 0.27
N ALA A 65 -7.46 -5.37 0.42
CA ALA A 65 -6.43 -4.45 -0.02
C ALA A 65 -5.35 -5.20 -0.83
N ASN A 66 -4.12 -5.29 -0.32
CA ASN A 66 -2.97 -5.78 -1.07
C ASN A 66 -3.12 -7.19 -1.65
N LEU A 67 -3.71 -8.14 -0.90
CA LEU A 67 -3.93 -9.49 -1.42
C LEU A 67 -4.93 -9.50 -2.56
N GLN A 68 -5.97 -8.67 -2.51
CA GLN A 68 -6.93 -8.54 -3.59
C GLN A 68 -6.25 -8.05 -4.89
N ARG A 69 -5.33 -7.08 -4.78
CA ARG A 69 -4.56 -6.60 -5.93
C ARG A 69 -3.61 -7.67 -6.45
N ALA A 70 -2.81 -8.28 -5.58
CA ALA A 70 -1.82 -9.26 -5.97
C ALA A 70 -2.48 -10.43 -6.72
N ASP A 71 -3.55 -10.99 -6.14
CA ASP A 71 -4.33 -12.07 -6.76
C ASP A 71 -4.95 -11.64 -8.10
N ARG A 72 -5.78 -10.58 -8.11
CA ARG A 72 -6.52 -10.22 -9.33
C ARG A 72 -5.63 -9.77 -10.48
N MET A 73 -4.55 -9.05 -10.20
CA MET A 73 -3.66 -8.56 -11.27
C MET A 73 -2.80 -9.67 -11.87
N THR A 74 -2.41 -10.66 -11.07
CA THR A 74 -1.65 -11.81 -11.58
C THR A 74 -2.57 -12.83 -12.27
N MET A 75 -3.73 -13.12 -11.68
CA MET A 75 -4.71 -14.04 -12.25
C MET A 75 -5.35 -13.53 -13.54
N ALA A 76 -5.41 -12.21 -13.77
CA ALA A 76 -5.80 -11.63 -15.06
C ALA A 76 -4.93 -12.13 -16.23
N HIS A 77 -3.74 -12.66 -15.94
CA HIS A 77 -2.79 -13.20 -16.91
C HIS A 77 -2.42 -14.66 -16.66
N SER A 78 -3.25 -15.40 -15.90
CA SER A 78 -2.99 -16.81 -15.54
C SER A 78 -1.60 -17.03 -14.90
N LEU A 79 -1.19 -16.08 -14.05
CA LEU A 79 0.06 -16.12 -13.31
C LEU A 79 -0.26 -16.33 -11.82
N GLU A 80 0.31 -17.36 -11.21
CA GLU A 80 0.14 -17.64 -9.77
C GLU A 80 1.13 -16.80 -8.96
N ALA A 81 0.63 -15.92 -8.07
CA ALA A 81 1.44 -15.21 -7.11
C ALA A 81 1.44 -15.92 -5.75
N ARG A 82 2.63 -16.25 -5.24
CA ARG A 82 2.82 -16.76 -3.87
C ARG A 82 3.33 -15.66 -2.95
N VAL A 83 2.83 -15.67 -1.72
CA VAL A 83 3.05 -14.61 -0.70
C VAL A 83 3.69 -15.18 0.57
N PRO A 84 5.00 -15.52 0.58
CA PRO A 84 5.62 -16.24 1.71
C PRO A 84 5.56 -15.52 3.05
N PHE A 85 5.49 -14.19 3.07
CA PHE A 85 5.30 -13.46 4.33
C PHE A 85 3.97 -13.78 5.01
N PHE A 86 2.95 -14.19 4.25
CA PHE A 86 1.66 -14.65 4.78
C PHE A 86 1.59 -16.16 5.02
N ASP A 87 2.72 -16.86 5.00
CA ASP A 87 2.78 -18.21 5.56
C ASP A 87 2.34 -18.19 7.03
N VAL A 88 1.50 -19.15 7.42
CA VAL A 88 0.87 -19.16 8.76
C VAL A 88 1.89 -19.34 9.88
N ASP A 89 2.95 -20.10 9.65
CA ASP A 89 4.02 -20.29 10.63
C ASP A 89 4.88 -19.04 10.73
N ASN A 90 5.16 -18.38 9.60
CA ASN A 90 5.85 -17.10 9.59
C ASN A 90 5.06 -16.03 10.36
N ILE A 91 3.76 -15.85 10.08
CA ILE A 91 2.89 -14.92 10.81
C ILE A 91 2.92 -15.25 12.31
N ALA A 92 2.74 -16.52 12.68
CA ALA A 92 2.71 -16.93 14.08
C ALA A 92 4.03 -16.63 14.81
N LYS A 93 5.18 -16.79 14.14
CA LYS A 93 6.50 -16.44 14.69
C LYS A 93 6.64 -14.93 14.88
N VAL A 94 6.39 -14.14 13.83
CA VAL A 94 6.56 -12.68 13.88
C VAL A 94 5.58 -12.02 14.87
N MET A 95 4.36 -12.54 14.97
CA MET A 95 3.35 -12.01 15.90
C MET A 95 3.62 -12.36 17.38
N ARG A 96 4.55 -13.28 17.67
CA ARG A 96 5.01 -13.61 19.04
C ARG A 96 6.20 -12.79 19.52
N VAL A 97 6.90 -12.12 18.61
CA VAL A 97 7.98 -11.19 18.96
C VAL A 97 7.41 -10.06 19.81
N ASP A 98 8.16 -9.64 20.83
CA ASP A 98 7.81 -8.48 21.65
C ASP A 98 7.55 -7.27 20.72
N PRO A 99 6.35 -6.66 20.76
CA PRO A 99 6.04 -5.59 19.84
C PRO A 99 6.91 -4.34 20.02
N SER A 100 7.55 -4.15 21.17
CA SER A 100 8.52 -3.07 21.38
C SER A 100 9.74 -3.17 20.45
N GLU A 101 10.10 -4.39 20.02
CA GLU A 101 11.19 -4.61 19.05
C GLU A 101 10.82 -4.21 17.62
N LYS A 102 9.53 -3.96 17.37
CA LYS A 102 9.01 -3.50 16.07
C LYS A 102 8.70 -2.01 16.04
N LEU A 103 8.90 -1.30 17.16
CA LEU A 103 8.77 0.16 17.19
C LEU A 103 9.86 0.81 16.34
N ILE A 104 9.46 1.86 15.63
CA ILE A 104 10.38 2.71 14.88
C ILE A 104 10.87 3.77 15.86
N THR A 105 12.19 3.90 15.98
CA THR A 105 12.86 4.87 16.85
C THR A 105 13.91 5.64 16.05
N GLU A 106 14.63 6.57 16.69
CA GLU A 106 15.77 7.24 16.04
C GLU A 106 16.88 6.27 15.62
N GLU A 107 16.99 5.12 16.29
CA GLU A 107 18.01 4.09 16.02
C GLU A 107 17.47 2.91 15.19
N LYS A 108 16.15 2.70 15.17
CA LYS A 108 15.49 1.57 14.49
C LYS A 108 14.53 2.07 13.42
N CYS A 109 14.86 1.84 12.15
CA CYS A 109 13.97 2.14 11.03
C CYS A 109 12.83 1.10 10.86
N GLU A 110 11.94 1.32 9.90
CA GLU A 110 10.86 0.38 9.60
C GLU A 110 11.41 -1.01 9.23
N LYS A 111 10.76 -2.06 9.74
CA LYS A 111 11.19 -3.46 9.57
C LYS A 111 12.63 -3.72 10.01
N TYR A 112 13.16 -2.98 10.99
CA TYR A 112 14.55 -3.10 11.44
C TYR A 112 15.01 -4.55 11.66
N MET A 113 14.24 -5.32 12.42
CA MET A 113 14.55 -6.74 12.68
C MET A 113 14.67 -7.57 11.38
N LEU A 114 13.75 -7.38 10.44
CA LEU A 114 13.79 -8.09 9.15
C LEU A 114 15.04 -7.70 8.36
N ARG A 115 15.42 -6.42 8.39
CA ARG A 115 16.64 -5.94 7.70
C ARG A 115 17.90 -6.57 8.30
N ARG A 116 17.99 -6.63 9.64
CA ARG A 116 19.10 -7.28 10.37
C ARG A 116 19.23 -8.77 10.02
N LEU A 117 18.12 -9.49 9.83
CA LEU A 117 18.15 -10.92 9.47
C LEU A 117 18.81 -11.20 8.11
N TYR A 118 18.80 -10.24 7.19
CA TYR A 118 19.30 -10.41 5.83
C TYR A 118 20.49 -9.47 5.49
N GLU A 119 21.05 -8.79 6.50
CA GLU A 119 22.10 -7.79 6.28
C GLU A 119 23.41 -8.38 5.74
N ASP A 120 23.66 -9.66 6.05
CA ASP A 120 24.85 -10.39 5.59
C ASP A 120 24.68 -11.03 4.21
N ILE A 121 23.46 -11.00 3.64
CA ILE A 121 23.11 -11.72 2.40
C ILE A 121 22.78 -10.74 1.26
N LEU A 122 22.23 -9.57 1.57
CA LEU A 122 21.81 -8.58 0.58
C LEU A 122 22.72 -7.34 0.61
N PRO A 123 22.89 -6.63 -0.52
CA PRO A 123 23.67 -5.40 -0.55
C PRO A 123 23.15 -4.36 0.45
N LYS A 124 24.04 -3.66 1.16
CA LYS A 124 23.69 -2.70 2.24
C LYS A 124 22.73 -1.62 1.74
N GLU A 125 22.95 -1.14 0.53
CA GLU A 125 22.12 -0.14 -0.15
C GLU A 125 20.69 -0.62 -0.40
N VAL A 126 20.45 -1.94 -0.47
CA VAL A 126 19.12 -2.54 -0.56
C VAL A 126 18.53 -2.76 0.83
N VAL A 127 19.31 -3.36 1.73
CA VAL A 127 18.89 -3.72 3.10
C VAL A 127 18.46 -2.51 3.90
N TRP A 128 19.09 -1.36 3.70
CA TRP A 128 18.83 -0.15 4.48
C TRP A 128 18.13 0.96 3.68
N ARG A 129 17.68 0.64 2.47
CA ARG A 129 16.86 1.53 1.65
C ARG A 129 15.52 1.80 2.33
N THR A 130 15.08 3.05 2.28
CA THR A 130 13.78 3.45 2.82
C THR A 130 12.62 2.81 2.07
N LYS A 131 11.61 2.39 2.82
CA LYS A 131 10.38 1.87 2.25
C LYS A 131 9.73 2.88 1.30
N ALA A 132 9.40 2.40 0.12
CA ALA A 132 8.48 3.07 -0.81
C ALA A 132 7.24 2.22 -0.98
N MET A 133 6.05 2.82 -0.94
CA MET A 133 4.84 2.13 -1.35
C MET A 133 4.85 1.89 -2.85
N GLN A 134 4.19 0.83 -3.31
CA GLN A 134 4.37 0.37 -4.68
C GLN A 134 3.98 1.42 -5.73
N CYS A 135 2.82 2.08 -5.56
CA CYS A 135 2.41 3.16 -6.45
C CYS A 135 3.37 4.37 -6.45
N GLU A 136 4.22 4.52 -5.45
CA GLU A 136 5.20 5.61 -5.37
C GLU A 136 6.59 5.19 -5.85
N GLY A 137 6.90 3.89 -5.71
CA GLY A 137 8.14 3.28 -6.19
C GLY A 137 8.16 2.99 -7.69
N VAL A 138 6.99 2.93 -8.36
CA VAL A 138 6.89 2.79 -9.83
C VAL A 138 7.46 4.02 -10.55
N GLY A 139 7.35 5.18 -9.91
CA GLY A 139 7.88 6.45 -10.38
C GLY A 139 7.35 7.57 -9.51
N MET A 140 8.21 8.48 -9.07
CA MET A 140 7.84 9.52 -8.09
C MET A 140 6.70 10.43 -8.56
N THR A 141 6.47 10.51 -9.86
CA THR A 141 5.41 11.32 -10.48
C THR A 141 4.17 10.51 -10.87
N TRP A 142 4.18 9.17 -10.77
CA TRP A 142 3.11 8.31 -11.28
C TRP A 142 1.73 8.72 -10.76
N VAL A 143 1.60 8.88 -9.45
CA VAL A 143 0.35 9.29 -8.80
C VAL A 143 -0.13 10.64 -9.33
N LYS A 144 0.77 11.62 -9.41
CA LYS A 144 0.46 12.96 -9.90
C LYS A 144 0.04 12.96 -11.36
N VAL A 145 0.78 12.26 -12.23
CA VAL A 145 0.46 12.17 -13.67
C VAL A 145 -0.92 11.56 -13.88
N LEU A 146 -1.26 10.52 -13.11
CA LEU A 146 -2.57 9.88 -13.20
C LEU A 146 -3.70 10.81 -12.73
N GLN A 147 -3.51 11.50 -11.61
CA GLN A 147 -4.46 12.49 -11.08
C GLN A 147 -4.67 13.67 -12.04
N ASP A 148 -3.58 14.21 -12.58
CA ASP A 148 -3.62 15.31 -13.55
C ASP A 148 -4.35 14.86 -14.83
N HIS A 149 -4.04 13.66 -15.35
CA HIS A 149 -4.72 13.12 -16.52
C HIS A 149 -6.23 12.96 -16.31
N ILE A 150 -6.65 12.39 -15.18
CA ILE A 150 -8.08 12.21 -14.86
C ILE A 150 -8.78 13.56 -14.70
N SER A 151 -8.20 14.46 -13.90
CA SER A 151 -8.82 15.74 -13.56
C SER A 151 -8.94 16.70 -14.75
N GLN A 152 -8.02 16.62 -15.71
CA GLN A 152 -7.99 17.48 -16.89
C GLN A 152 -8.75 16.90 -18.08
N ASN A 153 -8.81 15.57 -18.22
CA ASN A 153 -9.29 14.94 -19.47
C ASN A 153 -10.49 14.02 -19.31
N LEU A 154 -10.75 13.47 -18.10
CA LEU A 154 -11.72 12.38 -17.92
C LEU A 154 -12.90 12.74 -17.01
N VAL A 155 -12.77 13.75 -16.15
CA VAL A 155 -13.83 14.18 -15.23
C VAL A 155 -13.90 15.71 -15.15
N THR A 156 -15.02 16.25 -15.58
CA THR A 156 -15.31 17.69 -15.51
C THR A 156 -15.77 18.10 -14.10
N ASP A 157 -15.65 19.39 -13.78
CA ASP A 157 -16.18 19.92 -12.50
C ASP A 157 -17.70 19.79 -12.39
N ALA A 158 -18.41 19.87 -13.52
CA ALA A 158 -19.87 19.76 -13.58
C ALA A 158 -20.36 18.32 -13.35
N GLU A 159 -19.59 17.31 -13.75
CA GLU A 159 -19.86 15.90 -13.39
C GLU A 159 -19.57 15.65 -11.92
N PHE A 160 -18.42 16.13 -11.44
CA PHE A 160 -18.00 15.92 -10.06
C PHE A 160 -18.91 16.61 -9.04
N SER A 161 -19.47 17.78 -9.36
CA SER A 161 -20.44 18.46 -8.47
C SER A 161 -21.70 17.64 -8.19
N LYS A 162 -22.04 16.70 -9.08
CA LYS A 162 -23.19 15.79 -8.95
C LYS A 162 -22.81 14.45 -8.31
N ALA A 163 -21.59 14.29 -7.78
CA ALA A 163 -21.11 13.03 -7.22
C ALA A 163 -22.02 12.48 -6.11
N GLN A 164 -22.53 13.33 -5.22
CA GLN A 164 -23.42 12.92 -4.13
C GLN A 164 -24.79 12.43 -4.63
N GLU A 165 -25.31 13.04 -5.71
CA GLU A 165 -26.57 12.63 -6.32
C GLU A 165 -26.42 11.30 -7.05
N GLN A 166 -25.32 11.14 -7.79
CA GLN A 166 -25.06 9.95 -8.60
C GLN A 166 -24.58 8.75 -7.78
N PHE A 167 -23.76 9.00 -6.75
CA PHE A 167 -23.17 7.97 -5.91
C PHE A 167 -23.43 8.28 -4.43
N PRO A 168 -24.69 8.15 -3.95
CA PRO A 168 -25.05 8.53 -2.58
C PRO A 168 -24.37 7.70 -1.50
N LYS A 169 -24.01 6.45 -1.83
CA LYS A 169 -23.23 5.56 -0.98
C LYS A 169 -21.77 5.61 -1.41
N ASN A 170 -20.86 5.77 -0.44
CA ASN A 170 -19.42 5.89 -0.67
C ASN A 170 -19.10 6.97 -1.72
N THR A 171 -19.65 8.17 -1.50
CA THR A 171 -19.50 9.30 -2.40
C THR A 171 -18.02 9.60 -2.66
N PRO A 172 -17.58 9.66 -3.92
CA PRO A 172 -16.23 10.06 -4.28
C PRO A 172 -15.87 11.44 -3.73
N LYS A 173 -14.70 11.56 -3.10
CA LYS A 173 -14.21 12.84 -2.55
C LYS A 173 -13.25 13.58 -3.48
N THR A 174 -12.81 12.92 -4.55
CA THR A 174 -11.88 13.48 -5.54
C THR A 174 -12.35 13.09 -6.95
N LYS A 175 -11.90 13.84 -7.97
CA LYS A 175 -12.17 13.50 -9.38
C LYS A 175 -11.62 12.12 -9.77
N GLU A 176 -10.48 11.74 -9.20
CA GLU A 176 -9.91 10.40 -9.38
C GLU A 176 -10.83 9.31 -8.84
N GLU A 177 -11.29 9.46 -7.60
CA GLU A 177 -12.26 8.52 -7.02
C GLU A 177 -13.55 8.48 -7.83
N TYR A 178 -13.99 9.63 -8.35
CA TYR A 178 -15.19 9.72 -9.16
C TYR A 178 -15.03 8.93 -10.46
N TYR A 179 -13.89 9.10 -11.15
CA TYR A 179 -13.58 8.34 -12.34
C TYR A 179 -13.59 6.83 -12.08
N TYR A 180 -12.87 6.38 -11.03
CA TYR A 180 -12.83 4.96 -10.68
C TYR A 180 -14.19 4.42 -10.25
N ARG A 181 -15.00 5.22 -9.54
CA ARG A 181 -16.36 4.85 -9.16
C ARG A 181 -17.26 4.71 -10.39
N SER A 182 -17.19 5.65 -11.33
CA SER A 182 -17.93 5.60 -12.58
C SER A 182 -17.57 4.39 -13.43
N VAL A 183 -16.28 4.06 -13.53
CA VAL A 183 -15.82 2.82 -14.19
C VAL A 183 -16.34 1.59 -13.46
N PHE A 184 -16.27 1.56 -12.13
CA PHE A 184 -16.77 0.43 -11.34
C PHE A 184 -18.28 0.24 -11.55
N GLU A 185 -19.08 1.30 -11.46
CA GLU A 185 -20.54 1.24 -11.60
C GLU A 185 -20.97 0.78 -13.00
N LYS A 186 -20.20 1.16 -14.03
CA LYS A 186 -20.42 0.69 -15.42
C LYS A 186 -20.32 -0.84 -15.54
N TYR A 187 -19.34 -1.45 -14.88
CA TYR A 187 -19.10 -2.90 -14.98
C TYR A 187 -19.80 -3.73 -13.90
N TYR A 188 -20.07 -3.13 -12.74
CA TYR A 188 -20.61 -3.79 -11.56
C TYR A 188 -21.74 -2.97 -10.92
N PRO A 189 -22.85 -2.74 -11.64
CA PRO A 189 -23.95 -1.92 -11.14
C PRO A 189 -24.51 -2.49 -9.83
N GLY A 190 -24.69 -1.65 -8.81
CA GLY A 190 -25.24 -2.02 -7.50
C GLY A 190 -24.34 -2.91 -6.63
N CYS A 191 -23.07 -3.10 -7.02
CA CYS A 191 -22.09 -3.90 -6.27
C CYS A 191 -21.23 -3.07 -5.31
N ASP A 192 -21.49 -1.76 -5.21
CA ASP A 192 -20.77 -0.83 -4.34
C ASP A 192 -20.88 -1.21 -2.85
N LYS A 193 -21.95 -1.92 -2.46
CA LYS A 193 -22.12 -2.51 -1.13
C LYS A 193 -21.05 -3.53 -0.73
N PHE A 194 -20.33 -4.12 -1.68
CA PHE A 194 -19.24 -5.06 -1.41
C PHE A 194 -17.87 -4.40 -1.40
N VAL A 195 -17.80 -3.09 -1.68
CA VAL A 195 -16.56 -2.33 -1.68
C VAL A 195 -16.41 -1.66 -0.32
N HIS A 196 -15.37 -2.04 0.41
CA HIS A 196 -14.93 -1.28 1.57
C HIS A 196 -14.09 -0.09 1.10
N VAL A 197 -14.47 1.13 1.52
CA VAL A 197 -13.73 2.35 1.23
C VAL A 197 -13.22 2.89 2.55
N TRP A 198 -11.90 3.06 2.65
CA TRP A 198 -11.27 3.46 3.90
C TRP A 198 -11.47 4.96 4.14
N GLU A 199 -11.87 5.32 5.34
CA GLU A 199 -11.90 6.71 5.76
C GLU A 199 -10.46 7.23 5.84
N GLY A 200 -10.17 8.33 5.14
CA GLY A 200 -8.79 8.82 4.95
C GLY A 200 -7.98 8.11 3.85
N GLY A 201 -8.55 7.10 3.17
CA GLY A 201 -7.88 6.28 2.15
C GLY A 201 -7.13 5.08 2.73
N CYS A 202 -6.72 4.13 1.87
CA CYS A 202 -6.13 2.85 2.30
C CYS A 202 -4.72 2.96 2.96
N ARG A 203 -4.13 4.17 3.02
CA ARG A 203 -2.72 4.39 3.44
C ARG A 203 -2.46 4.35 4.94
N ALA A 204 -3.42 4.82 5.72
CA ALA A 204 -3.40 4.70 7.18
C ALA A 204 -4.34 3.59 7.66
N GLY A 205 -5.24 3.13 6.77
CA GLY A 205 -6.26 2.13 7.06
C GLY A 205 -7.18 2.46 8.24
N GLY A 206 -7.17 3.69 8.79
CA GLY A 206 -7.84 4.00 10.06
C GLY A 206 -7.05 3.62 11.31
N ALA A 207 -5.71 3.66 11.25
CA ALA A 207 -4.83 3.54 12.43
C ALA A 207 -5.29 4.51 13.55
N PRO A 208 -5.21 4.12 14.84
CA PRO A 208 -5.77 4.89 15.94
C PRO A 208 -4.98 6.17 16.28
N TRP A 209 -3.78 6.34 15.72
CA TRP A 209 -2.95 7.52 15.94
C TRP A 209 -2.99 8.49 14.76
N LYS A 210 -2.60 9.74 15.02
CA LYS A 210 -2.54 10.78 13.97
C LYS A 210 -1.43 10.43 12.98
N ASN A 211 -1.77 10.48 11.70
CA ASN A 211 -0.83 10.26 10.61
C ASN A 211 -0.47 11.61 9.97
N SER A 212 0.81 11.94 9.98
CA SER A 212 1.31 13.21 9.43
C SER A 212 1.89 13.09 8.02
N LYS A 213 2.08 11.88 7.50
CA LYS A 213 2.81 11.62 6.25
C LYS A 213 1.89 11.44 5.06
N TYR A 214 0.66 10.97 5.28
CA TYR A 214 -0.27 10.62 4.22
C TYR A 214 -1.56 11.44 4.25
N THR A 215 -2.07 11.75 3.08
CA THR A 215 -3.44 12.24 2.84
C THR A 215 -4.23 11.20 2.05
N ARG A 216 -5.53 11.46 1.86
CA ARG A 216 -6.39 10.67 0.96
C ARG A 216 -5.86 10.64 -0.47
N GLU A 217 -5.16 11.68 -0.90
CA GLU A 217 -4.64 11.79 -2.26
C GLU A 217 -3.28 11.15 -2.42
N GLY A 218 -2.46 11.04 -1.37
CA GLY A 218 -1.12 10.48 -1.51
C GLY A 218 -0.20 10.75 -0.32
N LEU A 219 1.11 10.55 -0.52
CA LEU A 219 2.14 10.94 0.43
C LEU A 219 2.36 12.44 0.29
N ILE A 220 2.36 13.16 1.40
CA ILE A 220 2.47 14.62 1.42
C ILE A 220 3.79 15.08 0.80
N ASN A 221 4.88 14.40 1.16
CA ASN A 221 6.21 14.71 0.67
C ASN A 221 6.87 13.47 0.06
N VAL A 222 6.83 13.36 -1.27
CA VAL A 222 7.48 12.28 -2.02
C VAL A 222 9.01 12.29 -1.89
N GLU A 223 9.64 13.40 -1.48
CA GLU A 223 11.08 13.44 -1.20
C GLU A 223 11.47 12.59 0.02
N LEU A 224 10.53 12.24 0.90
CA LEU A 224 10.79 11.29 1.99
C LEU A 224 11.27 9.92 1.45
N LEU A 225 10.84 9.56 0.24
CA LEU A 225 11.32 8.35 -0.45
C LEU A 225 12.77 8.47 -0.92
N LYS A 226 13.29 9.69 -1.08
CA LYS A 226 14.70 9.98 -1.39
C LYS A 226 15.55 10.14 -0.13
N ARG A 227 15.01 10.78 0.92
CA ARG A 227 15.78 11.24 2.09
C ARG A 227 15.81 10.29 3.28
N GLY A 228 14.92 9.32 3.29
CA GLY A 228 15.01 8.12 4.09
C GLY A 228 14.92 8.24 5.62
N HIS A 229 13.94 7.54 6.18
CA HIS A 229 13.99 7.08 7.57
C HIS A 229 14.76 5.77 7.73
N GLY A 230 15.32 5.22 6.63
CA GLY A 230 16.34 4.19 6.73
C GLY A 230 17.61 4.77 7.32
N LEU A 231 18.42 3.95 8.01
CA LEU A 231 19.74 4.33 8.53
C LEU A 231 20.76 4.65 7.42
N ALA A 232 20.32 5.04 6.22
CA ALA A 232 21.14 5.37 5.07
C ALA A 232 22.11 6.55 5.37
N HIS A 233 21.76 7.45 6.29
CA HIS A 233 22.66 8.50 6.79
C HIS A 233 23.77 7.96 7.72
N GLN A 234 23.66 6.70 8.19
CA GLN A 234 24.68 6.00 8.99
C GLN A 234 25.53 5.01 8.17
N ILE A 235 25.25 4.86 6.86
CA ILE A 235 26.01 3.97 5.98
C ILE A 235 26.91 4.85 5.12
N SER A 236 28.10 5.14 5.64
CA SER A 236 29.23 5.55 4.81
C SER A 236 29.58 4.39 3.87
N ILE A 237 29.50 4.64 2.57
CA ILE A 237 30.10 3.79 1.53
C ILE A 237 31.62 4.01 1.56
#